data_AF-A0A915A0I9-F1
#
_entry.id   AF-A0A915A0I9-F1
#
_cell.length_a   1.000
_cell.length_b   1.000
_cell.length_c   1.000
_cell.angle_alpha   90.00
_cell.angle_beta   90.00
_cell.angle_gamma   90.00
#
_symmetry.space_group_name_H-M   'P 1'
#
loop_
_entity.id
_entity.type
_entity.pdbx_description
1 polymer ?
#
loop_
_entity_poly.entity_id
_entity_poly.type
_entity_poly.pdbx_seq_one_letter_code
_entity_poly.pdbx_strand_id
1 'polypeptide(L)'
;RKFISLTNHLAFHVQFSGTTRGFRGVHKFISNERFRQNATEIQPCRYSIDAAEGNIFSPQYPHFYPANANCTYFFPVRKSGKILLKLEFLDLRPLSCSTDYIDIYQMH
;
A
#
# COMPACT_ATOMS: atom_id res chain seq x y z
N ARG A 1 11.78 -7.97 -4.97
CA ARG A 1 10.37 -7.78 -5.35
C ARG A 1 9.51 -8.52 -4.33
N LYS A 2 8.49 -7.88 -3.73
CA LYS A 2 7.62 -8.49 -2.72
C LYS A 2 6.26 -8.79 -3.37
N PHE A 3 5.68 -9.92 -3.04
CA PHE A 3 4.34 -10.31 -3.48
C PHE A 3 3.48 -10.55 -2.24
N ILE A 4 2.25 -10.04 -2.24
CA ILE A 4 1.26 -10.23 -1.18
C ILE A 4 0.02 -10.80 -1.86
N SER A 5 -0.47 -11.95 -1.37
CA SER A 5 -1.68 -12.55 -1.91
C SER A 5 -2.89 -11.70 -1.57
N LEU A 6 -3.81 -11.58 -2.54
CA LEU A 6 -5.09 -10.89 -2.35
C LEU A 6 -6.11 -11.74 -1.58
N THR A 7 -5.82 -13.02 -1.40
CA THR A 7 -6.67 -13.99 -0.68
C THR A 7 -5.82 -14.75 0.34
N ASN A 8 -6.48 -15.57 1.15
CA ASN A 8 -5.86 -16.52 2.07
C ASN A 8 -5.30 -17.78 1.36
N HIS A 9 -5.39 -17.85 0.03
CA HIS A 9 -4.91 -18.97 -0.76
C HIS A 9 -3.84 -18.49 -1.74
N LEU A 10 -2.65 -19.11 -1.67
CA LEU A 10 -1.56 -18.85 -2.59
C LEU A 10 -0.92 -20.17 -3.00
N ALA A 11 -0.81 -20.39 -4.30
CA ALA A 11 0.00 -21.45 -4.87
C ALA A 11 0.94 -20.83 -5.90
N PHE A 12 2.18 -21.31 -5.96
CA PHE A 12 3.09 -20.99 -7.05
C PHE A 12 3.63 -22.28 -7.65
N HIS A 13 3.53 -22.39 -8.96
CA HIS A 13 4.04 -23.52 -9.72
C HIS A 13 5.45 -23.18 -10.21
N VAL A 14 6.33 -24.17 -10.21
CA VAL A 14 7.70 -24.01 -10.69
C VAL A 14 8.03 -25.17 -11.62
N GLN A 15 8.58 -24.85 -12.79
CA GLN A 15 9.04 -25.82 -13.77
C GLN A 15 10.52 -25.56 -14.08
N PHE A 16 11.34 -26.61 -14.04
CA PHE A 16 12.76 -26.56 -14.39
C PHE A 16 13.04 -27.58 -15.50
N SER A 17 13.75 -27.15 -16.54
CA SER A 17 14.12 -27.98 -17.70
C SER A 17 15.61 -28.32 -17.78
N GLY A 18 16.41 -27.84 -16.82
CA GLY A 18 17.86 -28.06 -16.78
C GLY A 18 18.44 -27.79 -15.39
N THR A 19 19.77 -27.82 -15.29
CA THR A 19 20.47 -27.68 -14.01
C THR A 19 20.64 -26.21 -13.63
N THR A 20 19.99 -25.79 -12.54
CA THR A 20 20.03 -24.40 -12.06
C THR A 20 20.19 -24.36 -10.53
N ARG A 21 20.57 -23.20 -9.99
CA ARG A 21 20.67 -22.96 -8.54
C ARG A 21 19.31 -22.87 -7.83
N GLY A 22 18.20 -22.89 -8.57
CA GLY A 22 16.84 -22.79 -8.00
C GLY A 22 16.54 -21.42 -7.40
N PHE A 23 15.71 -21.38 -6.36
CA PHE A 23 15.31 -20.17 -5.65
C PHE A 23 15.40 -20.35 -4.14
N ARG A 24 15.64 -19.24 -3.42
CA ARG A 24 15.49 -19.14 -1.96
C ARG A 24 14.41 -18.12 -1.68
N GLY A 25 13.34 -18.54 -0.99
CA GLY A 25 12.25 -17.68 -0.56
C GLY A 25 12.10 -17.67 0.95
N VAL A 26 11.49 -16.61 1.48
CA VAL A 26 11.00 -16.55 2.86
C VAL A 26 9.50 -16.26 2.78
N HIS A 27 8.69 -17.01 3.52
CA HIS A 27 7.26 -16.81 3.58
C HIS A 27 6.84 -16.41 5.00
N LYS A 28 5.73 -15.67 5.10
CA LYS A 28 5.11 -15.32 6.37
C LYS A 28 3.62 -15.09 6.15
N PHE A 29 2.78 -15.69 6.98
CA PHE A 29 1.35 -15.34 7.00
C PHE A 29 1.18 -13.91 7.56
N ILE A 30 0.38 -13.10 6.87
CA ILE A 30 0.09 -11.73 7.28
C ILE A 30 -1.41 -11.66 7.57
N SER A 31 -1.77 -11.58 8.86
CA SER A 31 -3.15 -11.33 9.28
C SER A 31 -3.64 -9.98 8.75
N ASN A 32 -4.92 -9.89 8.40
CA ASN A 32 -5.56 -8.66 7.97
C ASN A 32 -5.49 -7.54 9.02
N GLU A 33 -5.34 -7.89 10.29
CA GLU A 33 -5.13 -6.92 11.37
C GLU A 33 -3.88 -6.04 11.16
N ARG A 34 -2.88 -6.54 10.43
CA ARG A 34 -1.69 -5.74 10.07
C ARG A 34 -1.95 -4.68 9.02
N PHE A 35 -3.08 -4.76 8.32
CA PHE A 35 -3.52 -3.77 7.35
C PHE A 35 -4.52 -2.77 7.95
N ARG A 36 -4.62 -2.71 9.28
CA ARG A 36 -5.38 -1.65 9.97
C ARG A 36 -4.75 -0.30 9.67
N GLN A 37 -5.55 0.57 9.05
CA GLN A 37 -5.19 1.94 8.78
C GLN A 37 -5.38 2.79 10.05
N ASN A 38 -4.37 3.59 10.40
CA ASN A 38 -4.45 4.56 11.50
C ASN A 38 -5.16 5.87 11.12
N ALA A 39 -5.78 5.90 9.94
CA ALA A 39 -6.42 7.09 9.39
C ALA A 39 -7.94 7.01 9.59
N THR A 40 -8.53 8.12 10.02
CA THR A 40 -9.98 8.26 10.18
C THR A 40 -10.58 8.80 8.90
N GLU A 41 -11.54 8.08 8.30
CA GLU A 41 -12.28 8.58 7.14
C GLU A 41 -13.25 9.68 7.57
N ILE A 42 -12.98 10.91 7.15
CA ILE A 42 -13.79 12.09 7.51
C ILE A 42 -14.82 12.44 6.43
N GLN A 43 -14.56 12.02 5.19
CA GLN A 43 -15.44 12.11 4.02
C GLN A 43 -15.06 10.95 3.08
N PRO A 44 -15.91 10.58 2.11
CA PRO A 44 -15.60 9.49 1.17
C PRO A 44 -14.20 9.66 0.56
N CYS A 45 -13.34 8.64 0.73
CA CYS A 45 -11.95 8.64 0.24
C CYS A 45 -11.05 9.72 0.87
N ARG A 46 -11.46 10.41 1.94
CA ARG A 46 -10.65 11.45 2.61
C ARG A 46 -10.35 11.06 4.05
N TYR A 47 -9.06 10.95 4.36
CA TYR A 47 -8.58 10.42 5.62
C TYR A 47 -7.73 11.43 6.40
N SER A 48 -8.04 11.61 7.69
CA SER A 48 -7.22 12.34 8.67
C SER A 48 -6.29 11.38 9.39
N ILE A 49 -5.02 11.75 9.57
CA ILE A 49 -4.03 10.92 10.27
C ILE A 49 -3.50 11.64 11.52
N ASP A 50 -4.15 11.38 12.65
CA ASP A 50 -3.80 11.94 13.96
C ASP A 50 -2.78 11.10 14.74
N ALA A 51 -2.51 9.86 14.30
CA ALA A 51 -1.47 9.02 14.89
C ALA A 51 -0.07 9.55 14.57
N ALA A 52 0.82 9.62 15.57
CA ALA A 52 2.21 10.08 15.37
C ALA A 52 3.03 9.12 14.51
N GLU A 53 2.66 7.84 14.53
CA GLU A 53 3.25 6.76 13.75
C GLU A 53 2.14 5.80 13.32
N GLY A 54 2.30 5.17 12.17
CA GLY A 54 1.33 4.24 11.65
C GLY A 54 1.59 3.82 10.23
N ASN A 55 0.76 2.89 9.78
CA ASN A 55 0.72 2.50 8.37
C ASN A 55 -0.39 3.26 7.65
N ILE A 56 -0.12 3.56 6.39
CA ILE A 56 -1.07 4.12 5.43
C ILE A 56 -1.18 3.13 4.30
N PHE A 57 -2.41 2.87 3.89
CA PHE A 57 -2.71 1.94 2.83
C PHE A 57 -3.70 2.55 1.85
N SER A 58 -3.63 2.13 0.59
CA SER A 58 -4.70 2.44 -0.37
C SER A 58 -6.03 1.88 0.13
N PRO A 59 -7.18 2.43 -0.31
CA PRO A 59 -8.47 1.84 0.02
C PRO A 59 -8.51 0.36 -0.38
N GLN A 60 -9.10 -0.47 0.47
CA GLN A 60 -9.23 -1.93 0.29
C GLN A 60 -7.91 -2.74 0.35
N TYR A 61 -6.75 -2.13 0.58
CA TYR A 61 -5.50 -2.88 0.76
C TYR A 61 -5.67 -3.99 1.83
N PRO A 62 -5.19 -5.22 1.59
CA PRO A 62 -4.23 -5.64 0.56
C PRO A 62 -4.84 -5.92 -0.82
N HIS A 63 -6.15 -5.73 -1.00
CA HIS A 63 -6.81 -5.84 -2.30
C HIS A 63 -6.47 -4.65 -3.21
N PHE A 64 -6.86 -4.77 -4.48
CA PHE A 64 -6.71 -3.68 -5.45
C PHE A 64 -7.48 -2.44 -5.01
N TYR A 65 -6.92 -1.26 -5.22
CA TYR A 65 -7.65 -0.01 -4.99
C TYR A 65 -8.83 0.09 -5.97
N PRO A 66 -9.96 0.71 -5.53
CA PRO A 66 -11.12 0.90 -6.39
C PRO A 66 -10.79 1.70 -7.66
N ALA A 67 -11.45 1.38 -8.77
CA ALA A 67 -11.37 2.19 -9.97
C ALA A 67 -11.89 3.61 -9.69
N ASN A 68 -11.24 4.62 -10.29
CA ASN A 68 -11.55 6.04 -10.11
C ASN A 68 -11.45 6.54 -8.65
N ALA A 69 -10.71 5.84 -7.79
CA ALA A 69 -10.44 6.30 -6.43
C ALA A 69 -9.65 7.62 -6.46
N ASN A 70 -10.26 8.68 -5.95
CA ASN A 70 -9.62 9.98 -5.75
C ASN A 70 -9.54 10.24 -4.25
N CYS A 71 -8.47 9.74 -3.64
CA CYS A 71 -8.30 9.71 -2.20
C CYS A 71 -7.30 10.75 -1.71
N THR A 72 -7.61 11.39 -0.59
CA THR A 72 -6.72 12.34 0.08
C THR A 72 -6.38 11.84 1.48
N TYR A 73 -5.10 11.74 1.78
CA TYR A 73 -4.59 11.48 3.12
C TYR A 73 -3.90 12.75 3.60
N PHE A 74 -4.44 13.40 4.63
CA PHE A 74 -3.85 14.61 5.18
C PHE A 74 -3.42 14.39 6.63
N PHE A 75 -2.30 15.00 6.97
CA PHE A 75 -1.77 15.04 8.32
C PHE A 75 -2.09 16.41 8.90
N PRO A 76 -2.97 16.53 9.91
CA PRO A 76 -3.27 17.81 10.52
C PRO A 76 -2.04 18.42 11.18
N VAL A 77 -2.02 19.76 11.26
CA VAL A 77 -0.88 20.52 11.78
C VAL A 77 -0.59 20.12 13.22
N ARG A 78 0.62 19.61 13.45
CA ARG A 78 1.17 19.43 14.79
C ARG A 78 2.01 20.65 15.13
N LYS A 79 1.79 21.24 16.32
CA LYS A 79 2.46 22.46 16.78
C LYS A 79 4.00 22.38 16.77
N SER A 80 4.57 21.17 16.74
CA SER A 80 5.99 20.92 16.57
C SER A 80 6.23 19.57 15.88
N GLY A 81 6.84 19.56 14.69
CA GLY A 81 7.24 18.32 14.02
C GLY A 81 7.36 18.41 12.49
N LYS A 82 7.80 17.30 11.89
CA LYS A 82 7.80 17.04 10.45
C LYS A 82 7.22 15.65 10.20
N ILE A 83 6.60 15.43 9.05
CA ILE A 83 6.11 14.11 8.64
C ILE A 83 7.17 13.43 7.78
N LEU A 84 7.56 12.21 8.16
CA LEU A 84 8.33 11.31 7.31
C LEU A 84 7.38 10.30 6.68
N LEU A 85 7.19 10.36 5.36
CA LEU A 85 6.44 9.36 4.62
C LEU A 85 7.40 8.41 3.89
N LYS A 86 7.24 7.11 4.13
CA LYS A 86 7.98 6.06 3.42
C LYS A 86 6.99 5.13 2.74
N LEU A 87 7.00 5.10 1.41
CA LEU A 87 6.23 4.13 0.63
C LEU A 87 7.02 2.83 0.50
N GLU A 88 6.62 1.79 1.23
CA GLU A 88 7.32 0.49 1.21
C GLU A 88 6.94 -0.38 0.02
N PHE A 89 5.76 -0.14 -0.55
CA PHE A 89 5.24 -0.83 -1.72
C PHE A 89 4.45 0.19 -2.54
N LEU A 90 4.72 0.23 -3.84
CA LEU A 90 4.02 1.05 -4.80
C LEU A 90 3.80 0.23 -6.07
N ASP A 91 2.54 0.05 -6.43
CA ASP A 91 2.10 -0.69 -7.62
C ASP A 91 0.94 0.07 -8.24
N LEU A 92 1.26 0.94 -9.19
CA LEU A 92 0.31 1.79 -9.92
C LEU A 92 0.19 1.27 -11.35
N ARG A 93 -0.98 1.40 -11.98
CA ARG A 93 -1.16 0.92 -13.35
C ARG A 93 -0.14 1.60 -14.29
N PRO A 94 0.54 0.84 -15.16
CA PRO A 94 1.51 1.40 -16.09
C PRO A 94 0.86 2.31 -17.15
N LEU A 95 1.65 3.23 -17.69
CA LEU A 95 1.26 4.26 -18.66
C LEU A 95 0.70 3.67 -19.96
N SER A 96 -0.63 3.71 -20.17
CA SER A 96 -1.23 3.51 -21.50
C SER A 96 -2.65 4.10 -21.68
N CYS A 97 -2.92 5.33 -21.19
CA CYS A 97 -4.15 6.15 -21.40
C CYS A 97 -5.14 6.35 -20.21
N SER A 98 -4.74 6.07 -18.98
CA SER A 98 -5.21 6.79 -17.77
C SER A 98 -4.16 6.55 -16.69
N THR A 99 -3.58 7.60 -16.14
CA THR A 99 -2.40 7.46 -15.28
C THR A 99 -2.80 7.43 -13.82
N ASP A 100 -2.51 6.33 -13.13
CA ASP A 100 -2.57 6.31 -11.67
C ASP A 100 -1.30 6.98 -11.12
N TYR A 101 -1.46 7.87 -10.14
CA TYR A 101 -0.36 8.64 -9.57
C TYR A 101 -0.56 8.86 -8.07
N ILE A 102 0.52 9.24 -7.39
CA ILE A 102 0.47 9.80 -6.04
C ILE A 102 1.16 11.16 -6.11
N ASP A 103 0.38 12.21 -5.92
CA ASP A 103 0.91 13.56 -5.78
C ASP A 103 1.10 13.89 -4.29
N ILE A 104 2.29 14.38 -3.96
CA ILE A 104 2.67 14.75 -2.59
C ILE A 104 2.93 16.25 -2.57
N TYR A 105 2.14 16.97 -1.79
CA TYR A 105 2.24 18.41 -1.63
C TYR A 105 2.40 18.78 -0.15
N GLN A 106 3.17 19.84 0.11
CA GLN A 106 3.27 20.45 1.43
C GLN A 106 2.18 21.51 1.56
N MET A 107 1.38 21.45 2.62
CA MET A 107 0.44 22.53 2.96
C MET A 107 1.19 23.58 3.78
N HIS A 108 1.10 24.84 3.37
CA HIS A 108 1.62 26.01 4.12
C HIS A 108 0.51 26.65 4.96
#